data_AF-A0A971C116-F1
#
_entry.id   AF-A0A971C116-F1
#
_cell.length_a   1.000
_cell.length_b   1.000
_cell.length_c   1.000
_cell.angle_alpha   90.00
_cell.angle_beta   90.00
_cell.angle_gamma   90.00
#
_symmetry.space_group_name_H-M   'P 1'
#
loop_
_entity.id
_entity.type
_entity.pdbx_description
1 polymer ?
#
loop_
_entity_poly.entity_id
_entity_poly.type
_entity_poly.pdbx_seq_one_letter_code
_entity_poly.pdbx_strand_id
1 'polypeptide(L)'
;MEAIIVLTYRCNAHCHMCNTWKYPTSEGEEITADLLRKLPRGMRFANITGGEPFLRGDIEEAVGIMKSKTRRLVISTNGYFTDAISDLAKRNRDIGFRISLEGLPAANDELRGLKDGFDHGLRTLIRLHELGIKDIGFGITMSDRNAGDLLELYGLARWLGVEFATAAVHNGYYFHKFDNVIKEKAAIERALTELIGLQMREGNPKSWFRAYFNHGLIRYINGGKRLLPCAMGSDVFLLDPLGEIRPCNAMEETMGNLNESSFDEIWYGERADRVRRSVENCQKNCWMVGSAAPAMKKEILKPAFWVLRNKGRSA
;
A
#
# COMPACT_ATOMS: atom_id res chain seq x y z
N MET A 1 -3.56 -2.08 16.41
CA MET A 1 -2.86 -1.07 15.60
C MET A 1 -2.16 -1.73 14.42
N GLU A 2 -1.96 -0.99 13.34
CA GLU A 2 -1.19 -1.35 12.14
C GLU A 2 -0.19 -0.23 11.82
N ALA A 3 0.86 -0.53 11.07
CA ALA A 3 1.93 0.41 10.80
C ALA A 3 2.35 0.43 9.32
N ILE A 4 2.67 1.62 8.81
CA ILE A 4 3.37 1.83 7.54
C ILE A 4 4.75 2.38 7.89
N ILE A 5 5.81 1.66 7.56
CA ILE A 5 7.19 1.99 7.91
C ILE A 5 7.91 2.37 6.63
N VAL A 6 8.19 3.66 6.47
CA VAL A 6 8.95 4.19 5.35
C VAL A 6 10.41 4.27 5.77
N LEU A 7 11.27 3.40 5.21
CA LEU A 7 12.68 3.35 5.61
C LEU A 7 13.54 4.43 4.96
N THR A 8 13.16 4.89 3.77
CA THR A 8 13.91 5.87 2.97
C THR A 8 12.95 6.61 2.03
N TYR A 9 13.35 7.78 1.54
CA TYR A 9 12.71 8.43 0.37
C TYR A 9 13.52 8.26 -0.92
N ARG A 10 14.69 7.60 -0.87
CA ARG A 10 15.50 7.25 -2.05
C ARG A 10 14.80 6.17 -2.86
N CYS A 11 14.75 6.33 -4.18
CA CYS A 11 14.13 5.34 -5.07
C CYS A 11 14.86 5.31 -6.41
N ASN A 12 15.03 4.12 -6.99
CA ASN A 12 15.56 3.94 -8.34
C ASN A 12 14.51 4.17 -9.44
N ALA A 13 13.23 4.25 -9.08
CA ALA A 13 12.13 4.48 -10.02
C ALA A 13 11.78 5.98 -10.13
N HIS A 14 11.38 6.41 -11.32
CA HIS A 14 10.99 7.78 -11.62
C HIS A 14 9.51 7.88 -12.01
N CYS A 15 8.66 7.34 -11.13
CA CYS A 15 7.24 7.14 -11.39
C CYS A 15 6.50 8.43 -11.79
N HIS A 16 5.48 8.29 -12.64
CA HIS A 16 4.60 9.40 -13.03
C HIS A 16 3.72 9.89 -11.87
N MET A 17 3.19 8.96 -11.07
CA MET A 17 2.25 9.24 -9.98
C MET A 17 2.91 9.66 -8.66
N CYS A 18 4.25 9.70 -8.60
CA CYS A 18 5.01 9.89 -7.36
C CYS A 18 6.29 10.67 -7.63
N ASN A 19 6.53 11.75 -6.88
CA ASN A 19 7.73 12.58 -6.96
C ASN A 19 8.70 12.34 -5.78
N THR A 20 8.47 11.37 -4.90
CA THR A 20 9.34 11.12 -3.74
C THR A 20 10.82 10.99 -4.13
N TRP A 21 11.11 10.38 -5.29
CA TRP A 21 12.47 10.25 -5.84
C TRP A 21 13.16 11.60 -6.14
N LYS A 22 12.41 12.69 -6.30
CA LYS A 22 12.94 14.05 -6.49
C LYS A 22 13.35 14.71 -5.17
N TYR A 23 12.93 14.14 -4.04
CA TYR A 23 13.21 14.61 -2.69
C TYR A 23 13.79 13.47 -1.85
N PRO A 24 14.92 12.88 -2.28
CA PRO A 24 15.53 11.77 -1.56
C PRO A 24 16.05 12.23 -0.19
N THR A 25 15.94 11.35 0.80
CA THR A 25 16.67 11.47 2.06
C THR A 25 18.15 11.14 1.87
N SER A 26 18.99 11.66 2.75
CA SER A 26 20.38 11.23 2.87
C SER A 26 20.51 10.07 3.85
N GLU A 27 21.48 9.17 3.66
CA GLU A 27 21.65 7.99 4.54
C GLU A 27 21.84 8.36 6.01
N GLY A 28 22.54 9.47 6.30
CA GLY A 28 22.75 9.94 7.68
C GLY A 28 21.54 10.62 8.33
N GLU A 29 20.49 10.92 7.56
CA GLU A 29 19.25 11.51 8.06
C GLU A 29 18.17 10.44 8.32
N GLU A 30 18.33 9.26 7.71
CA GLU A 30 17.35 8.19 7.82
C GLU A 30 17.40 7.51 9.19
N ILE A 31 16.24 7.05 9.67
CA ILE A 31 16.15 6.20 10.85
C ILE A 31 17.06 4.98 10.71
N THR A 32 17.72 4.59 11.80
CA THR A 32 18.39 3.30 11.88
C THR A 32 17.37 2.18 12.08
N ALA A 33 17.71 0.95 11.70
CA ALA A 33 16.89 -0.21 12.07
C ALA A 33 16.63 -0.29 13.58
N ASP A 34 17.62 0.09 14.41
CA ASP A 34 17.50 0.08 15.88
C ASP A 34 16.38 0.99 16.40
N LEU A 35 16.12 2.13 15.76
CA LEU A 35 15.02 3.03 16.16
C LEU A 35 13.66 2.30 16.12
N LEU A 36 13.49 1.33 15.22
CA LEU A 36 12.27 0.52 15.12
C LEU A 36 12.01 -0.28 16.41
N ARG A 37 13.01 -0.50 17.27
CA ARG A 37 12.82 -1.12 18.59
C ARG A 37 11.92 -0.30 19.50
N LYS A 38 11.81 1.01 19.31
CA LYS A 38 10.89 1.89 20.06
C LYS A 38 9.41 1.68 19.70
N LEU A 39 9.11 1.06 18.55
CA LEU A 39 7.73 0.81 18.12
C LEU A 39 7.00 -0.20 19.03
N PRO A 40 5.66 -0.12 19.14
CA PRO A 40 4.89 -1.01 20.00
C PRO A 40 4.96 -2.46 19.53
N ARG A 41 4.78 -3.40 20.46
CA ARG A 41 4.64 -4.83 20.16
C ARG A 41 3.16 -5.20 19.93
N GLY A 42 2.92 -6.36 19.33
CA GLY A 42 1.56 -6.90 19.15
C GLY A 42 0.75 -6.22 18.05
N MET A 43 1.41 -5.50 17.13
CA MET A 43 0.77 -4.92 15.95
C MET A 43 0.11 -6.03 15.11
N ARG A 44 -1.05 -5.74 14.52
CA ARG A 44 -1.76 -6.72 13.68
C ARG A 44 -1.10 -6.88 12.33
N PHE A 45 -0.58 -5.78 11.78
CA PHE A 45 0.01 -5.70 10.46
C PHE A 45 1.04 -4.57 10.43
N ALA A 46 2.15 -4.80 9.74
CA ALA A 46 3.09 -3.75 9.37
C ALA A 46 3.48 -3.89 7.91
N ASN A 47 3.64 -2.76 7.23
CA ASN A 47 4.19 -2.69 5.89
C ASN A 47 5.52 -1.94 5.90
N ILE A 48 6.62 -2.60 5.53
CA ILE A 48 7.88 -1.93 5.22
C ILE A 48 7.81 -1.46 3.77
N THR A 49 8.18 -0.21 3.54
CA THR A 49 8.13 0.48 2.25
C THR A 49 9.17 1.61 2.25
N GLY A 50 9.04 2.52 1.29
CA GLY A 50 9.67 3.83 1.31
C GLY A 50 10.74 3.97 0.25
N GLY A 51 10.54 5.00 -0.60
CA GLY A 51 11.17 5.08 -1.90
C GLY A 51 11.23 3.68 -2.50
N GLU A 52 12.43 3.11 -2.56
CA GLU A 52 12.64 1.67 -2.67
C GLU A 52 13.38 1.11 -1.42
N PRO A 53 12.75 0.27 -0.58
CA PRO A 53 13.37 -0.20 0.66
C PRO A 53 14.61 -1.06 0.42
N PHE A 54 14.74 -1.72 -0.73
CA PHE A 54 15.92 -2.53 -1.06
C PHE A 54 17.18 -1.71 -1.41
N LEU A 55 17.12 -0.37 -1.34
CA LEU A 55 18.31 0.50 -1.31
C LEU A 55 18.95 0.58 0.08
N ARG A 56 18.28 0.10 1.14
CA ARG A 56 18.79 0.07 2.51
C ARG A 56 19.72 -1.12 2.73
N GLY A 57 20.94 -0.85 3.18
CA GLY A 57 21.90 -1.89 3.56
C GLY A 57 21.49 -2.71 4.80
N ASP A 58 20.65 -2.15 5.68
CA ASP A 58 20.20 -2.77 6.94
C ASP A 58 18.75 -3.28 6.88
N ILE A 59 18.18 -3.47 5.68
CA ILE A 59 16.79 -3.94 5.51
C ILE A 59 16.54 -5.27 6.24
N GLU A 60 17.53 -6.17 6.30
CA GLU A 60 17.43 -7.45 7.00
C GLU A 60 17.26 -7.26 8.52
N GLU A 61 17.99 -6.32 9.11
CA GLU A 61 17.83 -5.98 10.53
C GLU A 61 16.46 -5.37 10.80
N ALA A 62 16.03 -4.43 9.96
CA ALA A 62 14.72 -3.80 10.07
C ALA A 62 13.59 -4.84 10.00
N VAL A 63 13.68 -5.79 9.07
CA VAL A 63 12.73 -6.92 8.95
C VAL A 63 12.75 -7.79 10.20
N GLY A 64 13.93 -8.14 10.73
CA GLY A 64 14.05 -8.92 11.96
C GLY A 64 13.37 -8.26 13.16
N ILE A 65 13.61 -6.96 13.36
CA ILE A 65 12.97 -6.18 14.43
C ILE A 65 11.45 -6.13 14.24
N MET A 66 10.98 -5.81 13.03
CA MET A 66 9.56 -5.67 12.75
C MET A 66 8.81 -6.99 12.88
N LYS A 67 9.37 -8.12 12.43
CA LYS A 67 8.79 -9.46 12.63
C LYS A 67 8.50 -9.75 14.09
N SER A 68 9.39 -9.35 15.01
CA SER A 68 9.17 -9.54 16.45
C SER A 68 8.02 -8.69 17.04
N LYS A 69 7.54 -7.69 16.29
CA LYS A 69 6.57 -6.69 16.75
C LYS A 69 5.19 -6.82 16.09
N THR A 70 5.09 -7.46 14.92
CA THR A 70 3.83 -7.60 14.17
C THR A 70 3.44 -9.05 13.93
N ARG A 71 2.13 -9.32 13.89
CA ARG A 71 1.58 -10.64 13.50
C ARG A 71 1.71 -10.92 12.01
N ARG A 72 1.77 -9.87 11.17
CA ARG A 72 1.92 -9.98 9.72
C ARG A 72 2.80 -8.85 9.22
N LEU A 73 3.89 -9.19 8.54
CA LEU A 73 4.80 -8.24 7.92
C LEU A 73 4.73 -8.40 6.40
N VAL A 74 4.62 -7.29 5.69
CA VAL A 74 4.67 -7.26 4.23
C VAL A 74 5.66 -6.20 3.77
N ILE A 75 6.48 -6.50 2.76
CA ILE A 75 7.35 -5.52 2.11
C ILE A 75 6.73 -5.07 0.78
N SER A 76 6.59 -3.76 0.59
CA SER A 76 6.22 -3.16 -0.69
C SER A 76 7.49 -2.75 -1.43
N THR A 77 7.67 -3.22 -2.66
CA THR A 77 8.87 -2.95 -3.48
C THR A 77 8.47 -2.81 -4.95
N ASN A 78 9.26 -2.11 -5.75
CA ASN A 78 9.11 -2.07 -7.19
C ASN A 78 9.56 -3.38 -7.87
N GLY A 79 10.26 -4.27 -7.14
CA GLY A 79 10.67 -5.58 -7.63
C GLY A 79 11.93 -5.58 -8.51
N TYR A 80 12.62 -4.44 -8.63
CA TYR A 80 13.82 -4.30 -9.49
C TYR A 80 14.99 -5.15 -9.01
N PHE A 81 15.24 -5.17 -7.69
CA PHE A 81 16.36 -5.88 -7.06
C PHE A 81 16.06 -7.35 -6.79
N THR A 82 15.75 -8.13 -7.83
CA THR A 82 15.30 -9.53 -7.73
C THR A 82 16.16 -10.39 -6.80
N ASP A 83 17.49 -10.31 -6.92
CA ASP A 83 18.40 -11.16 -6.13
C ASP A 83 18.35 -10.80 -4.63
N ALA A 84 18.46 -9.51 -4.30
CA ALA A 84 18.37 -9.04 -2.91
C ALA A 84 17.01 -9.39 -2.27
N ILE A 85 15.91 -9.22 -3.03
CA ILE A 85 14.56 -9.60 -2.60
C ILE A 85 14.48 -11.10 -2.32
N SER A 86 15.01 -11.92 -3.23
CA SER A 86 15.00 -13.37 -3.12
C SER A 86 15.84 -13.87 -1.96
N ASP A 87 17.01 -13.28 -1.72
CA ASP A 87 17.89 -13.65 -0.62
C ASP A 87 17.32 -13.27 0.74
N LEU A 88 16.64 -12.13 0.85
CA LEU A 88 15.87 -11.79 2.05
C LEU A 88 14.73 -12.79 2.28
N ALA A 89 14.00 -13.17 1.22
CA ALA A 89 12.87 -14.09 1.29
C ALA A 89 13.27 -15.52 1.69
N LYS A 90 14.44 -16.02 1.22
CA LYS A 90 14.98 -17.34 1.63
C LYS A 90 15.11 -17.46 3.15
N ARG A 91 15.52 -16.37 3.81
CA ARG A 91 15.70 -16.28 5.26
C ARG A 91 14.40 -15.94 6.02
N ASN A 92 13.38 -15.44 5.32
CA ASN A 92 12.14 -14.93 5.89
C ASN A 92 10.92 -15.45 5.12
N ARG A 93 10.67 -16.76 5.17
CA ARG A 93 9.59 -17.39 4.38
C ARG A 93 8.17 -17.09 4.88
N ASP A 94 8.06 -16.43 6.02
CA ASP A 94 6.84 -16.08 6.75
C ASP A 94 6.38 -14.63 6.53
N ILE A 95 7.12 -13.83 5.75
CA ILE A 95 6.71 -12.46 5.38
C ILE A 95 6.09 -12.43 3.99
N GLY A 96 5.29 -11.40 3.74
CA GLY A 96 4.70 -11.17 2.43
C GLY A 96 5.43 -10.12 1.59
N PHE A 97 5.21 -10.17 0.29
CA PHE A 97 5.75 -9.21 -0.68
C PHE A 97 4.65 -8.65 -1.56
N ARG A 98 4.71 -7.35 -1.84
CA ARG A 98 3.82 -6.65 -2.77
C ARG A 98 4.68 -5.95 -3.80
N ILE A 99 4.72 -6.53 -4.99
CA ILE A 99 5.47 -6.03 -6.14
C ILE A 99 4.61 -5.01 -6.86
N SER A 100 5.22 -3.92 -7.29
CA SER A 100 4.47 -2.78 -7.80
C SER A 100 4.48 -2.84 -9.33
N LEU A 101 3.34 -3.18 -9.96
CA LEU A 101 3.19 -3.33 -11.43
C LEU A 101 1.99 -2.52 -11.95
N GLU A 102 2.25 -1.47 -12.73
CA GLU A 102 1.24 -0.46 -13.10
C GLU A 102 0.48 -0.76 -14.39
N GLY A 103 0.90 -1.73 -15.19
CA GLY A 103 0.32 -2.02 -16.50
C GLY A 103 0.99 -3.24 -17.13
N LEU A 104 0.63 -3.55 -18.37
CA LEU A 104 1.41 -4.43 -19.24
C LEU A 104 2.80 -3.80 -19.51
N PRO A 105 3.78 -4.55 -20.06
CA PRO A 105 5.20 -4.15 -20.02
C PRO A 105 5.47 -2.69 -20.41
N ALA A 106 4.99 -2.24 -21.57
CA ALA A 106 5.21 -0.88 -22.05
C ALA A 106 4.61 0.18 -21.12
N ALA A 107 3.35 0.01 -20.71
CA ALA A 107 2.66 0.95 -19.84
C ALA A 107 3.28 1.00 -18.43
N ASN A 108 3.69 -0.16 -17.90
CA ASN A 108 4.36 -0.22 -16.61
C ASN A 108 5.67 0.55 -16.63
N ASP A 109 6.52 0.30 -17.62
CA ASP A 109 7.85 0.88 -17.70
C ASP A 109 7.80 2.39 -17.90
N GLU A 110 6.86 2.86 -18.74
CA GLU A 110 6.54 4.27 -18.89
C GLU A 110 6.07 4.90 -17.56
N LEU A 111 5.08 4.29 -16.91
CA LEU A 111 4.49 4.83 -15.68
C LEU A 111 5.43 4.80 -14.48
N ARG A 112 6.32 3.80 -14.40
CA ARG A 112 7.32 3.65 -13.35
C ARG A 112 8.59 4.46 -13.63
N GLY A 113 8.83 4.84 -14.88
CA GLY A 113 10.11 5.42 -15.30
C GLY A 113 11.27 4.44 -15.06
N LEU A 114 11.02 3.15 -15.26
CA LEU A 114 11.98 2.06 -15.07
C LEU A 114 12.06 1.23 -16.35
N LYS A 115 13.25 1.13 -16.92
CA LYS A 115 13.49 0.24 -18.06
C LYS A 115 13.39 -1.21 -17.60
N ASP A 116 12.66 -2.03 -18.36
CA ASP A 116 12.43 -3.45 -18.11
C ASP A 116 11.79 -3.70 -16.72
N GLY A 117 11.11 -2.69 -16.17
CA GLY A 117 10.57 -2.70 -14.81
C GLY A 117 9.52 -3.79 -14.61
N PHE A 118 8.69 -4.02 -15.63
CA PHE A 118 7.69 -5.10 -15.60
C PHE A 118 8.37 -6.47 -15.53
N ASP A 119 9.40 -6.69 -16.34
CA ASP A 119 10.13 -7.95 -16.42
C ASP A 119 10.85 -8.26 -15.11
N HIS A 120 11.49 -7.24 -14.51
CA HIS A 120 12.08 -7.36 -13.18
C HIS A 120 11.03 -7.72 -12.12
N GLY A 121 9.90 -7.00 -12.10
CA GLY A 121 8.82 -7.27 -11.15
C GLY A 121 8.23 -8.68 -11.30
N LEU A 122 7.97 -9.12 -12.54
CA LEU A 122 7.46 -10.46 -12.83
C LEU A 122 8.47 -11.56 -12.48
N ARG A 123 9.75 -11.38 -12.83
CA ARG A 123 10.84 -12.30 -12.46
C ARG A 123 10.92 -12.45 -10.94
N THR A 124 10.83 -11.34 -10.21
CA THR A 124 10.80 -11.35 -8.74
C THR A 124 9.60 -12.12 -8.20
N LEU A 125 8.39 -11.91 -8.74
CA LEU A 125 7.20 -12.68 -8.34
C LEU A 125 7.37 -14.18 -8.56
N ILE A 126 7.87 -14.59 -9.73
CA ILE A 126 8.12 -16.00 -10.06
C ILE A 126 9.14 -16.59 -9.09
N ARG A 127 10.23 -15.88 -8.81
CA ARG A 127 11.27 -16.36 -7.89
C ARG A 127 10.75 -16.53 -6.46
N LEU A 128 9.93 -15.59 -5.98
CA LEU A 128 9.28 -15.71 -4.67
C LEU A 128 8.29 -16.88 -4.63
N HIS A 129 7.58 -17.12 -5.73
CA HIS A 129 6.67 -18.27 -5.86
C HIS A 129 7.43 -19.61 -5.80
N GLU A 130 8.54 -19.74 -6.54
CA GLU A 130 9.43 -20.91 -6.50
C GLU A 130 9.99 -21.18 -5.10
N LEU A 131 10.29 -20.13 -4.34
CA LEU A 131 10.70 -20.22 -2.93
C LEU A 131 9.56 -20.61 -1.98
N GLY A 132 8.33 -20.79 -2.48
CA GLY A 132 7.15 -21.19 -1.73
C GLY A 132 6.61 -20.11 -0.80
N ILE A 133 6.90 -18.83 -1.08
CA ILE A 133 6.37 -17.71 -0.31
C ILE A 133 4.87 -17.56 -0.61
N LYS A 134 4.02 -17.72 0.41
CA LYS A 134 2.57 -17.77 0.22
C LYS A 134 1.92 -16.39 0.08
N ASP A 135 2.42 -15.38 0.81
CA ASP A 135 1.83 -14.05 0.86
C ASP A 135 2.47 -13.11 -0.16
N ILE A 136 2.39 -13.46 -1.44
CA ILE A 136 2.93 -12.64 -2.54
C ILE A 136 1.81 -12.06 -3.41
N GLY A 137 2.11 -10.98 -4.09
CA GLY A 137 1.18 -10.35 -5.01
C GLY A 137 1.72 -9.08 -5.62
N PHE A 138 0.93 -8.50 -6.51
CA PHE A 138 1.21 -7.22 -7.11
C PHE A 138 -0.02 -6.35 -7.19
N GLY A 139 0.14 -5.09 -7.58
CA GLY A 139 -1.01 -4.22 -7.75
C GLY A 139 -0.76 -3.05 -8.67
N ILE A 140 -1.89 -2.52 -9.14
CA ILE A 140 -2.01 -1.41 -10.08
C ILE A 140 -2.59 -0.18 -9.38
N THR A 141 -2.02 0.97 -9.69
CA THR A 141 -2.47 2.31 -9.32
C THR A 141 -3.17 2.93 -10.52
N MET A 142 -4.50 2.88 -10.53
CA MET A 142 -5.34 3.31 -11.64
C MET A 142 -5.13 4.80 -11.96
N SER A 143 -4.91 5.06 -13.25
CA SER A 143 -4.76 6.36 -13.90
C SER A 143 -5.36 6.31 -15.30
N ASP A 144 -5.39 7.43 -16.01
CA ASP A 144 -5.87 7.49 -17.40
C ASP A 144 -5.05 6.59 -18.35
N ARG A 145 -3.81 6.24 -17.98
CA ARG A 145 -2.85 5.55 -18.87
C ARG A 145 -2.88 4.02 -18.80
N ASN A 146 -3.40 3.44 -17.71
CA ASN A 146 -3.35 2.00 -17.46
C ASN A 146 -4.72 1.36 -17.21
N ALA A 147 -5.80 2.12 -17.39
CA ALA A 147 -7.15 1.61 -17.19
C ALA A 147 -7.46 0.37 -18.04
N GLY A 148 -6.93 0.34 -19.27
CA GLY A 148 -7.09 -0.74 -20.22
C GLY A 148 -6.37 -2.04 -19.86
N ASP A 149 -5.38 -2.00 -18.97
CA ASP A 149 -4.57 -3.18 -18.61
C ASP A 149 -5.10 -3.91 -17.37
N LEU A 150 -6.12 -3.36 -16.71
CA LEU A 150 -6.58 -3.82 -15.40
C LEU A 150 -7.02 -5.29 -15.41
N LEU A 151 -7.77 -5.71 -16.43
CA LEU A 151 -8.37 -7.04 -16.48
C LEU A 151 -7.33 -8.10 -16.87
N GLU A 152 -6.39 -7.74 -17.74
CA GLU A 152 -5.26 -8.55 -18.17
C GLU A 152 -4.32 -8.80 -16.98
N LEU A 153 -3.99 -7.76 -16.23
CA LEU A 153 -3.21 -7.91 -14.99
C LEU A 153 -3.95 -8.72 -13.94
N TYR A 154 -5.27 -8.57 -13.82
CA TYR A 154 -6.07 -9.43 -12.95
C TYR A 154 -5.99 -10.90 -13.40
N GLY A 155 -6.13 -11.16 -14.70
CA GLY A 155 -5.96 -12.48 -15.30
C GLY A 155 -4.58 -13.09 -15.02
N LEU A 156 -3.52 -12.29 -15.16
CA LEU A 156 -2.16 -12.70 -14.82
C LEU A 156 -2.02 -13.07 -13.33
N ALA A 157 -2.56 -12.26 -12.42
CA ALA A 157 -2.52 -12.56 -10.99
C ALA A 157 -3.27 -13.87 -10.66
N ARG A 158 -4.41 -14.10 -11.32
CA ARG A 158 -5.18 -15.34 -11.20
C ARG A 158 -4.41 -16.54 -11.72
N TRP A 159 -3.76 -16.42 -12.87
CA TRP A 159 -2.96 -17.49 -13.46
C TRP A 159 -1.76 -17.87 -12.59
N LEU A 160 -1.06 -16.87 -12.02
CA LEU A 160 0.05 -17.08 -11.08
C LEU A 160 -0.41 -17.55 -9.68
N GLY A 161 -1.71 -17.47 -9.37
CA GLY A 161 -2.23 -17.79 -8.04
C GLY A 161 -1.76 -16.82 -6.95
N VAL A 162 -1.55 -15.53 -7.28
CA VAL A 162 -1.03 -14.50 -6.37
C VAL A 162 -2.07 -13.43 -6.05
N GLU A 163 -1.79 -12.60 -5.05
CA GLU A 163 -2.68 -11.52 -4.65
C GLU A 163 -2.64 -10.36 -5.64
N PHE A 164 -3.80 -9.80 -6.01
CA PHE A 164 -3.90 -8.62 -6.87
C PHE A 164 -4.45 -7.43 -6.09
N ALA A 165 -3.77 -6.29 -6.06
CA ALA A 165 -4.24 -5.08 -5.40
C ALA A 165 -4.58 -3.98 -6.41
N THR A 166 -5.59 -3.20 -6.08
CA THR A 166 -6.01 -2.02 -6.85
C THR A 166 -5.87 -0.79 -5.98
N ALA A 167 -5.46 0.30 -6.60
CA ALA A 167 -5.42 1.64 -6.04
C ALA A 167 -5.81 2.64 -7.13
N ALA A 168 -5.92 3.91 -6.79
CA ALA A 168 -5.98 5.01 -7.75
C ALA A 168 -4.81 5.94 -7.47
N VAL A 169 -4.44 6.78 -8.42
CA VAL A 169 -3.44 7.84 -8.16
C VAL A 169 -3.91 8.71 -6.99
N HIS A 170 -2.98 9.05 -6.09
CA HIS A 170 -3.26 9.84 -4.89
C HIS A 170 -2.36 11.07 -4.84
N ASN A 171 -2.87 12.13 -4.22
CA ASN A 171 -2.13 13.34 -3.92
C ASN A 171 -1.90 13.42 -2.41
N GLY A 172 -0.66 13.69 -1.99
CA GLY A 172 -0.32 13.65 -0.58
C GLY A 172 1.16 13.86 -0.30
N TYR A 173 1.43 14.19 0.97
CA TYR A 173 2.76 14.47 1.50
C TYR A 173 3.78 13.39 1.09
N TYR A 174 3.50 12.12 1.40
CA TYR A 174 4.41 11.01 1.15
C TYR A 174 4.87 10.90 -0.31
N PHE A 175 3.98 11.19 -1.25
CA PHE A 175 4.26 11.06 -2.69
C PHE A 175 4.91 12.31 -3.29
N HIS A 176 5.01 13.42 -2.54
CA HIS A 176 5.41 14.74 -3.04
C HIS A 176 4.66 15.15 -4.34
N LYS A 177 3.41 14.69 -4.46
CA LYS A 177 2.61 14.81 -5.67
C LYS A 177 1.25 15.39 -5.30
N PHE A 178 0.82 16.42 -6.03
CA PHE A 178 -0.36 17.22 -5.70
C PHE A 178 -1.25 17.53 -6.91
N ASP A 179 -0.83 17.08 -8.08
CA ASP A 179 -1.37 17.38 -9.40
C ASP A 179 -1.76 16.11 -10.17
N ASN A 180 -1.82 14.94 -9.51
CA ASN A 180 -2.43 13.77 -10.14
C ASN A 180 -3.92 14.06 -10.38
N VAL A 181 -4.37 13.88 -11.62
CA VAL A 181 -5.76 14.05 -12.04
C VAL A 181 -6.14 12.87 -12.93
N ILE A 182 -7.32 12.30 -12.69
CA ILE A 182 -7.96 11.33 -13.57
C ILE A 182 -8.98 12.08 -14.42
N LYS A 183 -8.71 12.19 -15.72
CA LYS A 183 -9.60 12.83 -16.70
C LYS A 183 -10.62 11.82 -17.24
N GLU A 184 -10.17 10.61 -17.55
CA GLU A 184 -10.96 9.56 -18.20
C GLU A 184 -11.66 8.66 -17.18
N LYS A 185 -12.41 9.27 -16.25
CA LYS A 185 -13.08 8.56 -15.14
C LYS A 185 -13.97 7.41 -15.62
N ALA A 186 -14.67 7.61 -16.73
CA ALA A 186 -15.58 6.62 -17.30
C ALA A 186 -14.84 5.34 -17.75
N ALA A 187 -13.61 5.45 -18.27
CA ALA A 187 -12.83 4.28 -18.67
C ALA A 187 -12.42 3.45 -17.45
N ILE A 188 -11.93 4.11 -16.40
CA ILE A 188 -11.55 3.45 -15.15
C ILE A 188 -12.77 2.83 -14.45
N GLU A 189 -13.90 3.53 -14.43
CA GLU A 189 -15.14 3.02 -13.84
C GLU A 189 -15.65 1.76 -14.56
N ARG A 190 -15.60 1.73 -15.90
CA ARG A 190 -15.94 0.54 -16.68
C ARG A 190 -15.04 -0.63 -16.31
N ALA A 191 -13.72 -0.44 -16.35
CA ALA A 191 -12.75 -1.50 -16.03
C ALA A 191 -12.92 -2.03 -14.59
N LEU A 192 -13.12 -1.14 -13.60
CA LEU A 192 -13.37 -1.54 -12.22
C LEU A 192 -14.72 -2.25 -12.06
N THR A 193 -15.76 -1.85 -12.79
CA THR A 193 -17.07 -2.50 -12.76
C THR A 193 -16.99 -3.92 -13.32
N GLU A 194 -16.25 -4.12 -14.40
CA GLU A 194 -15.98 -5.44 -14.96
C GLU A 194 -15.19 -6.31 -13.98
N LEU A 195 -14.14 -5.76 -13.36
CA LEU A 195 -13.37 -6.44 -12.31
C LEU A 195 -14.26 -6.85 -11.12
N ILE A 196 -15.15 -5.97 -10.67
CA ILE A 196 -16.13 -6.25 -9.62
C ILE A 196 -17.01 -7.43 -10.03
N GLY A 197 -17.51 -7.44 -11.27
CA GLY A 197 -18.32 -8.54 -11.79
C GLY A 197 -17.58 -9.88 -11.77
N LEU A 198 -16.32 -9.90 -12.22
CA LEU A 198 -15.47 -11.09 -12.16
C LEU A 198 -15.27 -11.57 -10.71
N GLN A 199 -14.88 -10.67 -9.81
CA GLN A 199 -14.66 -10.98 -8.40
C GLN A 199 -15.91 -11.50 -7.70
N MET A 200 -17.09 -10.97 -8.04
CA MET A 200 -18.37 -11.41 -7.48
C MET A 200 -18.81 -12.77 -8.01
N ARG A 201 -18.32 -13.24 -9.16
CA ARG A 201 -18.61 -14.59 -9.68
C ARG A 201 -17.73 -15.67 -9.04
N GLU A 202 -16.60 -15.31 -8.45
CA GLU A 202 -15.71 -16.28 -7.82
C GLU A 202 -16.34 -16.98 -6.61
N GLY A 203 -15.83 -18.18 -6.28
CA GLY A 203 -16.23 -18.96 -5.11
C GLY A 203 -15.53 -18.58 -3.80
N ASN A 204 -14.73 -17.51 -3.78
CA ASN A 204 -13.91 -17.10 -2.64
C ASN A 204 -14.47 -15.83 -1.98
N PRO A 205 -14.85 -15.88 -0.67
CA PRO A 205 -15.31 -14.70 0.06
C PRO A 205 -14.37 -13.51 -0.02
N LYS A 206 -13.05 -13.74 0.02
CA LYS A 206 -12.06 -12.68 -0.06
C LYS A 206 -12.20 -11.85 -1.35
N SER A 207 -12.53 -12.49 -2.48
CA SER A 207 -12.77 -11.82 -3.76
C SER A 207 -14.00 -10.91 -3.69
N TRP A 208 -15.06 -11.31 -2.98
CA TRP A 208 -16.26 -10.49 -2.83
C TRP A 208 -16.02 -9.22 -2.00
N PHE A 209 -15.22 -9.32 -0.93
CA PHE A 209 -14.82 -8.13 -0.17
C PHE A 209 -13.86 -7.23 -0.97
N ARG A 210 -13.03 -7.79 -1.86
CA ARG A 210 -12.25 -7.00 -2.82
C ARG A 210 -13.15 -6.27 -3.82
N ALA A 211 -14.26 -6.87 -4.23
CA ALA A 211 -15.26 -6.22 -5.07
C ALA A 211 -15.90 -5.01 -4.35
N TYR A 212 -16.22 -5.15 -3.05
CA TYR A 212 -16.66 -4.01 -2.24
C TYR A 212 -15.61 -2.90 -2.16
N PHE A 213 -14.33 -3.27 -1.97
CA PHE A 213 -13.24 -2.29 -1.97
C PHE A 213 -13.17 -1.54 -3.31
N ASN A 214 -13.24 -2.25 -4.44
CA ASN A 214 -13.25 -1.66 -5.79
C ASN A 214 -14.47 -0.78 -6.04
N HIS A 215 -15.64 -1.13 -5.48
CA HIS A 215 -16.81 -0.26 -5.52
C HIS A 215 -16.57 1.07 -4.78
N GLY A 216 -15.89 1.03 -3.64
CA GLY A 216 -15.42 2.25 -2.96
C GLY A 216 -14.40 3.05 -3.77
N LEU A 217 -13.55 2.37 -4.54
CA LEU A 217 -12.56 3.01 -5.41
C LEU A 217 -13.22 3.78 -6.56
N ILE A 218 -14.26 3.22 -7.19
CA ILE A 218 -15.09 3.92 -8.19
C ILE A 218 -15.67 5.21 -7.58
N ARG A 219 -16.24 5.12 -6.37
CA ARG A 219 -16.80 6.30 -5.68
C ARG A 219 -15.74 7.37 -5.44
N TYR A 220 -14.54 6.98 -4.99
CA TYR A 220 -13.44 7.90 -4.77
C TYR A 220 -13.06 8.65 -6.06
N ILE A 221 -12.86 7.94 -7.17
CA ILE A 221 -12.51 8.51 -8.47
C ILE A 221 -13.56 9.53 -8.94
N ASN A 222 -14.84 9.24 -8.68
CA ASN A 222 -15.96 10.10 -9.00
C ASN A 222 -16.21 11.24 -7.99
N GLY A 223 -15.34 11.43 -6.99
CA GLY A 223 -15.49 12.47 -5.96
C GLY A 223 -16.59 12.18 -4.94
N GLY A 224 -17.13 10.97 -4.93
CA GLY A 224 -18.14 10.53 -3.97
C GLY A 224 -17.55 10.28 -2.59
N LYS A 225 -18.34 10.49 -1.54
CA LYS A 225 -17.93 10.27 -0.14
C LYS A 225 -17.47 8.81 0.09
N ARG A 226 -16.46 8.65 0.95
CA ARG A 226 -16.00 7.35 1.49
C ARG A 226 -17.19 6.50 1.96
N LEU A 227 -17.11 5.21 1.70
CA LEU A 227 -18.13 4.24 2.17
C LEU A 227 -18.03 3.97 3.67
N LEU A 228 -16.84 4.13 4.24
CA LEU A 228 -16.53 3.87 5.64
C LEU A 228 -15.68 5.00 6.24
N PRO A 229 -15.83 5.29 7.54
CA PRO A 229 -14.99 6.26 8.24
C PRO A 229 -13.49 5.99 8.07
N CYS A 230 -12.69 7.04 8.09
CA CYS A 230 -11.24 6.92 8.15
C CYS A 230 -10.81 6.62 9.59
N ALA A 231 -9.88 5.67 9.79
CA ALA A 231 -9.35 5.33 11.10
C ALA A 231 -7.82 5.56 11.21
N MET A 232 -7.26 6.29 10.26
CA MET A 232 -5.84 6.69 10.28
C MET A 232 -5.56 7.59 11.49
N GLY A 233 -4.35 7.52 12.06
CA GLY A 233 -4.00 8.24 13.30
C GLY A 233 -4.55 7.61 14.60
N SER A 234 -5.47 6.64 14.51
CA SER A 234 -6.01 5.94 15.69
C SER A 234 -5.77 4.43 15.61
N ASP A 235 -6.04 3.82 14.45
CA ASP A 235 -5.84 2.38 14.24
C ASP A 235 -4.54 2.09 13.45
N VAL A 236 -4.05 3.08 12.71
CA VAL A 236 -2.89 2.98 11.82
C VAL A 236 -2.03 4.22 11.96
N PHE A 237 -0.71 4.06 11.96
CA PHE A 237 0.25 5.16 11.86
C PHE A 237 1.23 4.95 10.72
N LEU A 238 1.88 6.03 10.31
CA LEU A 238 3.01 6.02 9.41
C LEU A 238 4.25 6.49 10.18
N LEU A 239 5.35 5.74 10.10
CA LEU A 239 6.67 6.20 10.49
C LEU A 239 7.42 6.60 9.23
N ASP A 240 7.88 7.84 9.15
CA ASP A 240 8.69 8.31 8.03
C ASP A 240 10.20 8.11 8.27
N PRO A 241 11.05 8.30 7.24
CA PRO A 241 12.49 8.07 7.38
C PRO A 241 13.18 9.04 8.32
N LEU A 242 12.54 10.13 8.75
CA LEU A 242 13.12 11.12 9.67
C LEU A 242 12.70 10.87 11.13
N GLY A 243 11.97 9.78 11.38
CA GLY A 243 11.48 9.41 12.71
C GLY A 243 10.09 9.96 13.03
N GLU A 244 9.44 10.67 12.12
CA GLU A 244 8.13 11.28 12.38
C GLU A 244 7.02 10.24 12.39
N ILE A 245 6.22 10.24 13.45
CA ILE A 245 4.97 9.49 13.54
C ILE A 245 3.85 10.36 12.98
N ARG A 246 3.28 9.93 11.86
CA ARG A 246 2.24 10.62 11.12
C ARG A 246 0.93 9.84 11.14
N PRO A 247 -0.23 10.51 10.99
CA PRO A 247 -1.51 9.81 10.96
C PRO A 247 -1.66 8.96 9.70
N CYS A 248 -1.17 9.45 8.54
CA CYS A 248 -1.27 8.77 7.25
C CYS A 248 -0.21 9.29 6.27
N ASN A 249 -0.23 8.78 5.05
CA ASN A 249 0.63 9.20 3.93
C ASN A 249 0.20 10.51 3.25
N ALA A 250 -1.00 11.03 3.54
CA ALA A 250 -1.55 12.18 2.82
C ALA A 250 -1.38 13.53 3.55
N MET A 251 -1.23 13.51 4.88
CA MET A 251 -1.14 14.70 5.73
C MET A 251 0.32 15.00 6.10
N GLU A 252 0.63 16.28 6.21
CA GLU A 252 1.95 16.78 6.63
C GLU A 252 2.07 16.97 8.15
N GLU A 253 0.94 16.99 8.87
CA GLU A 253 0.96 17.02 10.33
C GLU A 253 1.64 15.78 10.91
N THR A 254 2.49 15.99 11.92
CA THR A 254 3.15 14.93 12.70
C THR A 254 2.61 14.91 14.13
N MET A 255 2.51 13.71 14.67
CA MET A 255 2.14 13.40 16.04
C MET A 255 3.34 13.54 17.00
N GLY A 256 4.57 13.41 16.49
CA GLY A 256 5.82 13.48 17.26
C GLY A 256 6.94 12.67 16.61
N ASN A 257 8.17 12.84 17.07
CA ASN A 257 9.36 12.21 16.47
C ASN A 257 9.99 11.16 17.42
N LEU A 258 10.21 9.94 16.91
CA LEU A 258 10.79 8.83 17.67
C LEU A 258 12.26 9.03 18.07
N ASN A 259 12.97 9.94 17.43
CA ASN A 259 14.33 10.31 17.86
C ASN A 259 14.31 11.05 19.20
N GLU A 260 13.22 11.78 19.47
CA GLU A 260 13.10 12.69 20.63
C GLU A 260 12.30 12.10 21.79
N SER A 261 11.35 11.20 21.51
CA SER A 261 10.43 10.67 22.52
C SER A 261 10.12 9.19 22.32
N SER A 262 9.58 8.55 23.35
CA SER A 262 9.05 7.19 23.25
C SER A 262 7.78 7.16 22.40
N PHE A 263 7.44 5.99 21.86
CA PHE A 263 6.21 5.83 21.08
C PHE A 263 4.96 6.16 21.91
N ASP A 264 4.91 5.78 23.18
CA ASP A 264 3.74 5.98 24.03
C ASP A 264 3.53 7.47 24.36
N GLU A 265 4.60 8.22 24.64
CA GLU A 265 4.53 9.68 24.84
C GLU A 265 4.00 10.39 23.59
N ILE A 266 4.44 9.95 22.40
CA ILE A 266 3.96 10.49 21.12
C ILE A 266 2.49 10.12 20.92
N TRP A 267 2.17 8.82 21.02
CA TRP A 267 0.88 8.29 20.62
C TRP A 267 -0.25 8.70 21.56
N TYR A 268 0.00 8.81 22.86
CA TYR A 268 -0.99 9.21 23.86
C TYR A 268 -0.87 10.69 24.27
N GLY A 269 0.03 11.45 23.65
CA GLY A 269 0.22 12.87 23.94
C GLY A 269 -0.81 13.78 23.28
N GLU A 270 -0.93 15.01 23.80
CA GLU A 270 -1.90 16.01 23.31
C GLU A 270 -1.71 16.36 21.83
N ARG A 271 -0.48 16.30 21.32
CA ARG A 271 -0.18 16.55 19.91
C ARG A 271 -0.87 15.51 19.03
N ALA A 272 -0.79 14.22 19.37
CA ALA A 272 -1.48 13.18 18.63
C ALA A 272 -3.00 13.36 18.69
N ASP A 273 -3.56 13.78 19.82
CA ASP A 273 -5.00 14.06 19.93
C ASP A 273 -5.46 15.24 19.06
N ARG A 274 -4.64 16.29 18.94
CA ARG A 274 -4.88 17.38 17.98
C ARG A 274 -4.88 16.85 16.55
N VAL A 275 -3.88 16.05 16.17
CA VAL A 275 -3.80 15.47 14.84
C VAL A 275 -4.97 14.52 14.55
N ARG A 276 -5.44 13.75 15.52
CA ARG A 276 -6.64 12.90 15.37
C ARG A 276 -7.89 13.73 15.06
N ARG A 277 -8.08 14.86 15.74
CA ARG A 277 -9.15 15.81 15.42
C ARG A 277 -9.01 16.39 14.01
N SER A 278 -7.78 16.65 13.53
CA SER A 278 -7.53 17.04 12.13
C SER A 278 -7.93 15.92 11.15
N VAL A 279 -7.64 14.65 11.47
CA VAL A 279 -8.02 13.49 10.64
C VAL A 279 -9.54 13.34 10.56
N GLU A 280 -10.25 13.51 11.68
CA GLU A 280 -11.72 13.43 11.72
C GLU A 280 -12.38 14.47 10.81
N ASN A 281 -11.76 15.65 10.66
CA ASN A 281 -12.23 16.75 9.82
C ASN A 281 -11.59 16.76 8.42
N CYS A 282 -10.83 15.74 8.05
CA CYS A 282 -10.08 15.70 6.80
C CYS A 282 -10.99 15.62 5.56
N GLN A 283 -10.82 16.56 4.63
CA GLN A 283 -11.62 16.65 3.41
C GLN A 283 -11.02 15.90 2.20
N LYS A 284 -9.87 15.24 2.36
CA LYS A 284 -9.18 14.55 1.23
C LYS A 284 -9.96 13.34 0.68
N ASN A 285 -10.88 12.78 1.48
CA ASN A 285 -11.83 11.73 1.06
C ASN A 285 -11.16 10.51 0.38
N CYS A 286 -9.90 10.19 0.73
CA CYS A 286 -9.12 9.13 0.08
C CYS A 286 -9.76 7.75 0.22
N TRP A 287 -9.39 6.79 -0.64
CA TRP A 287 -9.79 5.38 -0.51
C TRP A 287 -8.64 4.44 -0.89
N MET A 288 -7.66 4.34 0.02
CA MET A 288 -6.49 3.48 -0.14
C MET A 288 -6.64 2.19 0.64
N VAL A 289 -6.05 1.09 0.18
CA VAL A 289 -6.04 -0.21 0.89
C VAL A 289 -5.64 -0.04 2.35
N GLY A 290 -4.60 0.73 2.65
CA GLY A 290 -4.12 0.97 4.02
C GLY A 290 -5.13 1.68 4.94
N SER A 291 -6.06 2.48 4.41
CA SER A 291 -7.10 3.15 5.22
C SER A 291 -8.48 2.49 5.12
N ALA A 292 -8.76 1.79 4.02
CA ALA A 292 -10.06 1.17 3.77
C ALA A 292 -10.12 -0.26 4.32
N ALA A 293 -9.05 -1.07 4.17
CA ALA A 293 -9.07 -2.45 4.63
C ALA A 293 -9.22 -2.58 6.17
N PRO A 294 -8.54 -1.76 7.00
CA PRO A 294 -8.79 -1.77 8.44
C PRO A 294 -10.23 -1.35 8.78
N ALA A 295 -10.75 -0.31 8.10
CA ALA A 295 -12.12 0.15 8.29
C ALA A 295 -13.16 -0.93 7.90
N MET A 296 -12.93 -1.66 6.80
CA MET A 296 -13.79 -2.77 6.38
C MET A 296 -13.83 -3.91 7.40
N LYS A 297 -12.69 -4.22 8.05
CA LYS A 297 -12.65 -5.25 9.10
C LYS A 297 -13.39 -4.80 10.36
N LYS A 298 -13.27 -3.53 10.73
CA LYS A 298 -13.94 -2.93 11.89
C LYS A 298 -15.45 -2.84 11.68
N GLU A 299 -15.87 -2.47 10.47
CA GLU A 299 -17.27 -2.25 10.09
C GLU A 299 -17.84 -3.42 9.26
N ILE A 300 -17.43 -4.66 9.55
CA ILE A 300 -17.60 -5.83 8.65
C ILE A 300 -19.05 -6.07 8.18
N LEU A 301 -20.04 -5.69 8.98
CA LEU A 301 -21.46 -5.81 8.64
C LEU A 301 -21.84 -5.00 7.39
N LYS A 302 -21.25 -3.81 7.20
CA LYS A 302 -21.55 -2.95 6.04
C LYS A 302 -21.06 -3.57 4.72
N PRO A 303 -19.77 -3.97 4.57
CA PRO A 303 -19.34 -4.70 3.39
C PRO A 303 -20.05 -6.05 3.23
N ALA A 304 -20.31 -6.79 4.31
CA ALA A 304 -21.00 -8.08 4.22
C ALA A 304 -22.43 -7.94 3.68
N PHE A 305 -23.20 -6.96 4.15
CA PHE A 305 -24.53 -6.68 3.61
C PHE A 305 -24.48 -6.29 2.13
N TRP A 306 -23.52 -5.46 1.73
CA TRP A 306 -23.32 -5.11 0.32
C TRP A 306 -22.97 -6.35 -0.52
N VAL A 307 -22.09 -7.22 -0.03
CA VAL A 307 -21.72 -8.47 -0.70
C VAL A 307 -22.95 -9.34 -0.91
N LEU A 308 -23.73 -9.60 0.14
CA LEU A 308 -24.93 -10.44 0.08
C LEU A 308 -25.96 -9.90 -0.94
N ARG A 309 -26.21 -8.59 -0.93
CA ARG A 309 -27.14 -7.94 -1.87
C ARG A 309 -26.72 -8.04 -3.33
N ASN A 310 -25.41 -8.00 -3.61
CA ASN A 310 -24.89 -8.00 -4.98
C ASN A 310 -24.52 -9.40 -5.48
N LYS A 311 -24.25 -10.37 -4.59
CA LYS A 311 -23.96 -11.76 -4.97
C LYS A 311 -25.17 -12.41 -5.66
N GLY A 312 -26.38 -12.17 -5.16
CA GLY A 312 -27.62 -12.67 -5.78
C GLY A 312 -27.95 -12.08 -7.15
N ARG A 313 -27.28 -11.00 -7.56
CA ARG A 313 -27.43 -10.37 -8.89
C ARG A 313 -26.34 -10.76 -9.88
N SER A 314 -25.28 -11.42 -9.38
CA SER A 314 -24.08 -11.78 -10.14
C SER A 314 -24.00 -13.28 -10.45
N ALA A 315 -24.99 -14.05 -9.97
CA ALA A 315 -25.15 -15.48 -10.19
C ALA A 315 -25.82 -15.75 -11.54
#